data_AF-A0A1R4EHT8-F1
#
_entry.id   AF-A0A1R4EHT8-F1
#
_cell.length_a   1.000
_cell.length_b   1.000
_cell.length_c   1.000
_cell.angle_alpha   90.00
_cell.angle_beta   90.00
_cell.angle_gamma   90.00
#
_symmetry.space_group_name_H-M   'P 1'
#
loop_
_entity.id
_entity.type
_entity.pdbx_description
1 polymer ?
#
loop_
_entity_poly.entity_id
_entity_poly.type
_entity_poly.pdbx_seq_one_letter_code
_entity_poly.pdbx_strand_id
1 'polypeptide(L)'
;MFNQIELFEIENPCVGVCQSNKKGYCFGCLRSRQERQLWLRMTNEERREVLRLIVGRRKRIEQMRNRQKQQMELDFEQDLEINNLFNDLPET
;
A
#
# COMPACT_ATOMS: atom_id res chain seq x y z
N MET A 1 -18.47 -16.47 -32.33
CA MET A 1 -18.41 -15.03 -32.01
C MET A 1 -17.04 -14.74 -31.42
N PHE A 2 -16.17 -14.09 -32.18
CA PHE A 2 -14.85 -13.69 -31.69
C PHE A 2 -15.01 -12.34 -30.98
N ASN A 3 -14.79 -12.32 -29.67
CA ASN A 3 -14.80 -11.10 -28.86
C ASN A 3 -13.63 -10.22 -29.28
N GLN A 4 -13.93 -9.19 -30.06
CA GLN A 4 -12.97 -8.21 -30.58
C GLN A 4 -12.46 -7.22 -29.51
N ILE A 5 -12.32 -7.66 -28.25
CA ILE A 5 -11.95 -6.83 -27.09
C ILE A 5 -10.51 -7.11 -26.60
N GLU A 6 -9.87 -8.20 -27.04
CA GLU A 6 -8.51 -8.53 -26.61
C GLU A 6 -7.43 -8.04 -27.57
N LEU A 7 -7.39 -6.73 -27.84
CA LEU A 7 -6.32 -6.16 -28.67
C LEU A 7 -5.01 -5.96 -27.90
N PHE A 8 -5.04 -5.98 -26.55
CA PHE A 8 -3.87 -5.71 -25.72
C PHE A 8 -3.68 -6.74 -24.62
N GLU A 9 -2.48 -7.33 -24.57
CA GLU A 9 -2.04 -8.18 -23.48
C GLU A 9 -1.88 -7.37 -22.19
N ILE A 10 -2.21 -7.98 -21.05
CA ILE A 10 -2.05 -7.32 -19.75
C ILE A 10 -0.61 -7.46 -19.29
N GLU A 11 0.05 -6.32 -19.16
CA GLU A 11 1.43 -6.24 -18.69
C GLU A 11 1.61 -6.73 -17.25
N ASN A 12 2.78 -7.30 -16.98
CA ASN A 12 3.16 -7.78 -15.66
C ASN A 12 3.52 -6.60 -14.73
N PRO A 13 2.84 -6.39 -13.58
CA PRO A 13 3.11 -5.27 -12.67
C PRO A 13 4.39 -5.43 -11.83
N CYS A 14 5.29 -6.33 -12.22
CA CYS A 14 6.50 -6.64 -11.47
C CYS A 14 7.57 -5.56 -11.66
N VAL A 15 8.14 -5.06 -10.56
CA VAL A 15 9.23 -4.06 -10.56
C VAL A 15 10.59 -4.67 -10.21
N GLY A 16 10.76 -5.99 -10.37
CA GLY A 16 12.02 -6.69 -10.08
C GLY A 16 12.31 -6.96 -8.59
N VAL A 17 11.46 -6.50 -7.66
CA VAL A 17 11.61 -6.77 -6.21
C VAL A 17 10.71 -7.94 -5.81
N CYS A 18 11.31 -9.04 -5.31
CA CYS A 18 10.57 -10.26 -4.94
C CYS A 18 10.61 -10.56 -3.43
N GLN A 19 10.48 -9.54 -2.58
CA GLN A 19 10.42 -9.71 -1.12
C GLN A 19 8.97 -9.61 -0.62
N SER A 20 8.59 -10.44 0.36
CA SER A 20 7.24 -10.45 0.92
C SER A 20 7.17 -9.71 2.26
N ASN A 21 6.09 -8.96 2.47
CA ASN A 21 5.80 -8.32 3.74
C ASN A 21 5.16 -9.32 4.74
N LYS A 22 4.95 -8.86 5.98
CA LYS A 22 4.32 -9.66 7.05
C LYS A 22 2.91 -10.17 6.71
N LYS A 23 2.21 -9.52 5.77
CA LYS A 23 0.87 -9.92 5.30
C LYS A 23 0.91 -10.86 4.08
N GLY A 24 2.09 -11.27 3.62
CA GLY A 24 2.28 -12.20 2.51
C GLY A 24 2.22 -11.57 1.11
N TYR A 25 2.21 -10.23 1.00
CA TYR A 25 2.24 -9.52 -0.28
C TYR A 25 3.66 -9.08 -0.65
N CYS A 26 3.98 -9.09 -1.94
CA CYS A 26 5.25 -8.58 -2.46
C CYS A 26 5.40 -7.07 -2.21
N PHE A 27 6.55 -6.60 -1.70
CA PHE A 27 6.80 -5.18 -1.46
C PHE A 27 6.73 -4.33 -2.74
N GLY A 28 7.17 -4.87 -3.87
CA GLY A 28 7.17 -4.15 -5.15
C GLY A 28 5.80 -4.14 -5.84
N CYS A 29 5.34 -5.32 -6.26
CA CYS A 29 4.12 -5.44 -7.07
C CYS A 29 2.83 -5.66 -6.25
N LEU A 30 2.93 -5.87 -4.93
CA LEU A 30 1.80 -6.14 -4.04
C LEU A 30 0.94 -7.37 -4.39
N ARG A 31 1.45 -8.24 -5.27
CA ARG A 31 0.87 -9.57 -5.50
C ARG A 31 1.10 -10.49 -4.31
N SER A 32 0.14 -11.37 -4.05
CA SER A 32 0.30 -12.49 -3.12
C SER A 32 1.30 -13.52 -3.68
N ARG A 33 1.69 -14.50 -2.87
CA ARG A 33 2.51 -15.63 -3.35
C ARG A 33 1.81 -16.40 -4.47
N GLN A 34 0.52 -16.71 -4.31
CA GLN A 34 -0.25 -17.48 -5.27
C GLN A 34 -0.45 -16.72 -6.58
N GLU A 35 -0.73 -15.42 -6.52
CA GLU A 35 -0.85 -14.55 -7.70
C GLU A 35 0.46 -14.49 -8.50
N ARG A 36 1.63 -14.49 -7.84
CA ARG A 36 2.93 -14.55 -8.53
C ARG A 36 3.14 -15.88 -9.24
N GLN A 37 2.83 -16.99 -8.56
CA GLN A 37 3.04 -18.34 -9.10
C GLN A 37 2.11 -18.63 -10.28
N LEU A 38 0.88 -18.13 -10.25
CA LEU A 38 -0.13 -18.43 -11.27
C LEU A 38 -0.22 -17.39 -12.39
N TRP A 39 0.47 -16.25 -12.30
CA TRP A 39 0.34 -15.13 -13.25
C TRP A 39 0.44 -15.53 -14.74
N LEU A 40 1.39 -16.39 -15.08
CA LEU A 40 1.60 -16.85 -16.46
C LEU A 40 0.46 -17.76 -16.95
N ARG A 41 -0.29 -18.37 -16.03
CA ARG A 41 -1.42 -19.27 -16.31
C ARG A 41 -2.78 -18.57 -16.19
N MET A 42 -2.81 -17.32 -15.74
CA MET A 42 -4.04 -16.56 -15.56
C MET A 42 -4.65 -16.11 -16.88
N THR A 43 -5.98 -16.09 -16.97
CA THR A 43 -6.70 -15.42 -18.05
C THR A 43 -6.55 -13.90 -17.95
N ASN A 44 -6.93 -13.17 -19.00
CA ASN A 44 -6.91 -11.72 -18.94
C ASN A 44 -7.87 -11.17 -17.88
N GLU A 45 -9.05 -11.78 -17.70
CA GLU A 45 -9.99 -11.42 -16.63
C GLU A 45 -9.35 -11.56 -15.25
N GLU A 46 -8.68 -12.68 -14.99
CA GLU A 46 -7.99 -12.92 -13.72
C GLU A 46 -6.86 -11.92 -13.49
N ARG A 47 -6.08 -11.60 -14.53
CA ARG A 47 -5.03 -10.57 -14.44
C ARG A 47 -5.61 -9.19 -14.14
N ARG A 48 -6.74 -8.80 -14.76
CA ARG A 48 -7.44 -7.53 -14.46
C ARG A 48 -7.89 -7.49 -13.00
N GLU A 49 -8.42 -8.61 -12.51
CA GLU A 49 -8.86 -8.70 -11.12
C GLU A 49 -7.68 -8.56 -10.15
N VAL A 50 -6.56 -9.23 -10.40
CA VAL A 50 -5.34 -9.07 -9.60
C VAL A 50 -4.85 -7.61 -9.60
N LEU A 51 -4.87 -6.93 -10.75
CA LEU A 51 -4.51 -5.50 -10.84
C LEU A 51 -5.46 -4.61 -10.03
N ARG A 52 -6.77 -4.88 -10.09
CA ARG A 52 -7.78 -4.18 -9.27
C ARG A 52 -7.50 -4.35 -7.78
N LEU A 53 -7.17 -5.57 -7.35
CA LEU A 53 -6.79 -5.87 -5.97
C LEU A 53 -5.52 -5.14 -5.54
N ILE A 54 -4.50 -5.07 -6.41
CA ILE A 54 -3.26 -4.32 -6.17
C ILE A 54 -3.55 -2.84 -5.92
N VAL A 55 -4.40 -2.22 -6.73
CA VAL A 55 -4.80 -0.81 -6.53
C VAL A 55 -5.47 -0.63 -5.17
N GLY A 56 -6.39 -1.52 -4.79
CA GLY A 56 -7.01 -1.50 -3.46
C GLY A 56 -6.01 -1.69 -2.31
N ARG A 57 -5.01 -2.55 -2.49
CA ARG A 57 -3.92 -2.75 -1.51
C ARG A 57 -3.06 -1.49 -1.38
N ARG A 58 -2.70 -0.84 -2.49
CA ARG A 58 -1.95 0.44 -2.50
C ARG A 58 -2.70 1.53 -1.74
N LYS A 59 -3.99 1.72 -2.05
CA LYS A 59 -4.81 2.73 -1.38
C LYS A 59 -4.87 2.51 0.14
N ARG A 60 -5.01 1.27 0.61
CA ARG A 60 -4.96 0.96 2.05
C ARG A 60 -3.62 1.30 2.68
N ILE A 61 -2.51 1.00 2.01
CA ILE A 61 -1.16 1.33 2.50
C ILE A 61 -1.00 2.85 2.61
N GLU A 62 -1.41 3.60 1.60
CA GLU A 62 -1.36 5.06 1.57
C GLU A 62 -2.20 5.68 2.69
N GLN A 63 -3.45 5.22 2.87
CA GLN A 63 -4.31 5.68 3.96
C GLN A 63 -3.70 5.42 5.34
N MET A 64 -3.07 4.25 5.54
CA MET A 64 -2.38 3.96 6.80
C MET A 64 -1.17 4.88 7.00
N ARG A 65 -0.41 5.16 5.94
CA ARG A 65 0.73 6.09 6.00
C ARG A 65 0.28 7.51 6.33
N ASN A 66 -0.82 7.97 5.74
CA ASN A 66 -1.35 9.31 6.01
C ASN A 66 -1.86 9.44 7.44
N ARG A 67 -2.55 8.42 7.97
CA ARG A 67 -2.95 8.38 9.38
C ARG A 67 -1.76 8.42 10.34
N GLN A 68 -0.70 7.66 10.04
CA GLN A 68 0.52 7.68 10.86
C GLN A 68 1.21 9.05 10.86
N LYS A 69 1.24 9.74 9.71
CA LYS A 69 1.77 11.11 9.63
C LYS A 69 0.95 12.09 10.45
N GLN A 70 -0.38 12.06 10.33
CA GLN A 70 -1.28 12.92 11.11
C GLN A 70 -1.13 12.66 12.61
N GLN A 71 -1.05 11.40 13.02
CA GLN A 71 -0.83 11.05 14.42
C GLN A 71 0.51 11.61 14.93
N MET A 72 1.59 11.44 14.16
CA MET A 72 2.90 11.96 14.53
C MET A 72 2.94 13.49 14.62
N GLU A 73 2.20 14.18 13.77
CA GLU A 73 2.05 15.65 13.79
C GLU A 73 1.30 16.12 15.04
N LEU A 74 0.21 15.45 15.40
CA LEU A 74 -0.54 15.72 16.63
C LEU A 74 0.28 15.43 17.90
N ASP A 75 0.98 14.30 17.93
CA ASP A 75 1.83 13.92 19.07
C ASP A 75 2.93 15.00 19.29
N PHE A 76 3.52 15.52 18.21
CA PHE A 76 4.51 16.59 18.27
C PHE A 76 3.94 17.93 18.77
N GLU A 77 2.74 18.32 18.31
CA GLU A 77 2.06 19.53 18.81
C GLU A 77 1.75 19.43 20.31
N GLN A 78 1.28 18.26 20.76
CA GLN A 78 0.99 18.01 22.16
C GLN A 78 2.26 18.06 23.02
N ASP A 79 3.37 17.48 22.56
CA ASP A 79 4.66 17.58 23.26
C ASP A 79 5.11 19.04 23.41
N LEU A 80 4.93 19.89 22.40
CA LEU A 80 5.23 21.32 22.49
C LEU A 80 4.33 22.04 23.50
N GLU A 81 3.02 21.77 23.49
CA GLU A 81 2.06 22.38 24.42
C GLU A 81 2.38 21.99 25.87
N ILE A 82 2.69 20.71 26.12
CA ILE A 82 3.11 20.20 27.42
C ILE A 82 4.40 20.90 27.88
N ASN A 83 5.41 20.98 27.02
CA ASN A 83 6.67 21.63 27.35
C ASN A 83 6.47 23.10 27.70
N ASN A 84 5.64 23.83 26.95
CA ASN A 84 5.32 25.23 27.23
C ASN A 84 4.60 25.39 28.58
N LEU A 85 3.66 24.50 28.91
CA LEU A 85 2.93 24.55 30.19
C LEU A 85 3.85 24.39 31.41
N PHE A 86 4.87 23.54 31.32
CA PHE A 86 5.83 23.34 32.41
C PHE A 86 6.87 24.46 32.54
N ASN A 87 7.15 25.18 31.45
CA ASN A 87 8.09 26.31 31.45
C ASN A 87 7.52 27.57 32.14
N ASP A 88 6.20 27.66 32.28
CA ASP A 88 5.50 28.80 32.90
C ASP A 88 5.27 28.64 34.42
N LEU A 89 5.80 27.60 35.07
CA LEU A 89 5.70 27.49 36.53
C LEU A 89 6.62 28.52 37.21
N PRO A 90 6.11 29.33 38.16
CA PRO A 90 6.96 30.21 38.94
C PRO A 90 7.98 29.37 39.72
N GLU A 91 9.26 29.67 39.58
CA GLU A 91 10.29 29.13 40.46
C GLU A 91 9.93 29.53 41.90
N THR A 92 9.78 28.51 42.76
CA THR A 92 9.43 28.65 44.19
C THR A 92 10.46 29.45 44.97
#